data_AF-A0A260UW26-F1
#
_entry.id   AF-A0A260UW26-F1
#
_cell.length_a   1.000
_cell.length_b   1.000
_cell.length_c   1.000
_cell.angle_alpha   90.00
_cell.angle_beta   90.00
_cell.angle_gamma   90.00
#
_symmetry.space_group_name_H-M   'P 1'
#
loop_
_entity.id
_entity.type
_entity.pdbx_description
1 polymer ?
#
loop_
_entity_poly.entity_id
_entity_poly.type
_entity_poly.pdbx_seq_one_letter_code
_entity_poly.pdbx_strand_id
1 'polypeptide(L)'
;MDLLTSELEGCTTAPEVAELFGIHRQTVARLSASRGVTTRSRARIDAELLAEVTWSYERGRSTVELGWQYGLAASSFGKALKKSGVAPRQPKFNRWATRDE
;
A
#
# COMPACT_ATOMS: atom_id res chain seq x y z
N MET A 1 -5.64 -23.25 21.31
CA MET A 1 -5.15 -22.35 20.24
C MET A 1 -5.74 -20.98 20.50
N ASP A 2 -4.91 -19.94 20.53
CA ASP A 2 -5.33 -18.57 20.86
C ASP A 2 -6.09 -17.95 19.67
N LEU A 3 -7.21 -17.25 19.92
CA LEU A 3 -8.07 -16.69 18.88
C LEU A 3 -7.28 -15.79 17.90
N LEU A 4 -6.32 -15.04 18.43
CA LEU A 4 -5.44 -14.15 17.67
C LEU A 4 -4.53 -14.92 16.68
N THR A 5 -4.09 -16.13 17.05
CA THR A 5 -3.28 -16.98 16.17
C THR A 5 -4.12 -17.52 15.02
N SER A 6 -5.35 -17.97 15.28
CA SER A 6 -6.26 -18.45 14.24
C SER A 6 -6.61 -17.35 13.22
N GLU A 7 -6.80 -16.11 13.67
CA GLU A 7 -7.03 -14.97 12.77
C GLU A 7 -5.80 -14.62 11.91
N LEU A 8 -4.60 -14.72 12.49
CA LEU A 8 -3.36 -14.52 11.73
C LEU A 8 -3.12 -15.64 10.69
N GLU A 9 -3.49 -16.89 11.02
CA GLU A 9 -3.44 -18.03 10.10
C GLU A 9 -4.53 -17.94 9.01
N GLY A 10 -5.67 -17.31 9.32
CA GLY A 10 -6.82 -17.11 8.45
C GLY A 10 -6.67 -16.08 7.32
N CYS A 11 -5.46 -15.61 7.04
CA CYS A 11 -5.11 -14.57 6.04
C CYS A 11 -5.34 -13.11 6.44
N THR A 12 -5.65 -12.82 7.70
CA THR A 12 -5.84 -11.44 8.19
C THR A 12 -4.50 -10.73 8.38
N THR A 13 -4.40 -9.47 7.95
CA THR A 13 -3.14 -8.71 8.09
C THR A 13 -2.95 -8.20 9.52
N ALA A 14 -1.70 -8.02 9.99
CA ALA A 14 -1.42 -7.49 11.34
C ALA A 14 -2.20 -6.21 11.73
N PRO A 15 -2.41 -5.20 10.84
CA PRO A 15 -3.23 -4.04 11.17
C PRO A 15 -4.73 -4.36 11.32
N GLU A 16 -5.22 -5.34 10.59
CA GLU A 16 -6.62 -5.75 10.60
C GLU A 16 -6.93 -6.59 11.84
N VAL A 17 -6.00 -7.46 12.26
CA VAL A 17 -6.02 -8.11 13.59
C VAL A 17 -5.92 -7.08 14.71
N ALA A 18 -5.08 -6.04 14.57
CA ALA A 18 -4.96 -4.97 15.56
C ALA A 18 -6.30 -4.24 15.78
N GLU A 19 -7.04 -3.99 14.70
CA GLU A 19 -8.36 -3.37 14.74
C GLU A 19 -9.40 -4.31 15.37
N LEU A 20 -9.43 -5.57 14.95
CA LEU A 20 -10.38 -6.58 15.47
C LEU A 20 -10.24 -6.82 16.98
N PHE A 21 -9.01 -6.84 17.48
CA PHE A 21 -8.71 -7.11 18.89
C PHE A 21 -8.52 -5.83 19.73
N GLY A 22 -8.59 -4.64 19.12
CA GLY A 22 -8.39 -3.36 19.81
C GLY A 22 -6.98 -3.19 20.41
N ILE A 23 -5.97 -3.88 19.88
CA ILE A 23 -4.59 -3.85 20.38
C ILE A 23 -3.65 -3.19 19.40
N HIS A 24 -2.58 -2.60 19.90
CA HIS A 24 -1.61 -1.92 19.03
C HIS A 24 -0.94 -2.90 18.07
N ARG A 25 -0.79 -2.51 16.80
CA ARG A 25 -0.15 -3.32 15.74
C ARG A 25 1.25 -3.87 16.09
N GLN A 26 2.00 -3.18 16.94
CA GLN A 26 3.31 -3.68 17.41
C GLN A 26 3.15 -4.88 18.34
N THR A 27 2.10 -4.91 19.17
CA THR A 27 1.77 -6.04 20.03
C THR A 27 1.42 -7.26 19.18
N VAL A 28 0.58 -7.08 18.15
CA VAL A 28 0.27 -8.13 17.18
C VAL A 28 1.54 -8.67 16.54
N ALA A 29 2.38 -7.79 15.97
CA ALA A 29 3.63 -8.21 15.32
C ALA A 29 4.58 -8.96 16.26
N ARG A 30 4.69 -8.55 17.51
CA ARG A 30 5.51 -9.23 18.53
C ARG A 30 4.95 -10.62 18.85
N LEU A 31 3.63 -10.72 19.02
CA LEU A 31 2.95 -11.99 19.28
C LEU A 31 3.10 -12.94 18.09
N SER A 32 2.87 -12.47 16.86
CA SER A 32 3.09 -13.25 15.63
C SER A 32 4.52 -13.78 15.56
N ALA A 33 5.52 -12.92 15.78
CA ALA A 33 6.94 -13.31 15.75
C ALA A 33 7.29 -14.34 16.83
N SER A 34 6.80 -14.15 18.06
CA SER A 34 7.01 -15.09 19.17
C SER A 34 6.37 -16.46 18.96
N ARG A 35 5.31 -16.51 18.14
CA ARG A 35 4.53 -17.72 17.86
C ARG A 35 4.86 -18.35 16.51
N GLY A 36 5.81 -17.79 15.76
CA GLY A 36 6.22 -18.28 14.43
C GLY A 36 5.16 -18.10 13.34
N VAL A 37 4.14 -17.26 13.57
CA VAL A 37 3.06 -17.05 12.59
C VAL A 37 3.50 -15.96 11.61
N THR A 38 3.61 -16.33 10.33
CA THR A 38 4.03 -15.41 9.28
C THR A 38 2.83 -14.61 8.80
N THR A 39 2.67 -13.40 9.32
CA THR A 39 1.60 -12.51 8.86
C THR A 39 1.79 -12.16 7.39
N ARG A 40 0.70 -12.10 6.60
CA ARG A 40 0.78 -11.70 5.20
C ARG A 40 1.36 -10.28 5.12
N SER A 41 2.53 -10.16 4.49
CA SER A 41 3.15 -8.87 4.19
C SER A 41 2.18 -8.03 3.37
N ARG A 42 2.02 -6.74 3.74
CA ARG A 42 1.31 -5.77 2.91
C ARG A 42 1.87 -5.86 1.48
N ALA A 43 0.99 -5.94 0.48
CA ALA A 43 1.40 -6.05 -0.92
C ALA A 43 2.44 -4.96 -1.24
N ARG A 44 3.63 -5.39 -1.68
CA ARG A 44 4.70 -4.49 -2.10
C ARG A 44 4.69 -4.36 -3.61
N ILE A 45 5.06 -3.16 -4.08
CA ILE A 45 5.37 -2.94 -5.48
C ILE A 45 6.79 -3.48 -5.68
N ASP A 46 6.92 -4.61 -6.37
CA ASP A 46 8.19 -5.17 -6.79
C ASP A 46 8.65 -4.55 -8.12
N ALA A 47 9.82 -4.98 -8.62
CA ALA A 47 10.39 -4.43 -9.84
C ALA A 47 9.56 -4.73 -11.09
N GLU A 48 8.93 -5.90 -11.14
CA GLU A 48 8.08 -6.33 -12.25
C GLU A 48 6.78 -5.51 -12.31
N LEU A 49 6.07 -5.40 -11.18
CA LEU A 49 4.90 -4.55 -11.08
C LEU A 49 5.24 -3.08 -11.35
N LEU A 50 6.40 -2.61 -10.90
CA LEU A 50 6.85 -1.25 -11.17
C LEU A 50 7.06 -0.98 -12.67
N ALA A 51 7.64 -1.94 -13.40
CA ALA A 51 7.82 -1.83 -14.85
C ALA A 51 6.48 -1.79 -15.57
N GLU A 52 5.54 -2.67 -15.21
CA GLU A 52 4.19 -2.72 -15.79
C GLU A 52 3.39 -1.44 -15.51
N VAL A 53 3.45 -0.95 -14.27
CA VAL A 53 2.80 0.30 -13.85
C VAL A 53 3.41 1.48 -14.58
N THR A 54 4.73 1.52 -14.74
CA THR A 54 5.41 2.60 -15.47
C THR A 54 4.96 2.63 -16.93
N TRP A 55 4.98 1.47 -17.60
CA TRP A 55 4.51 1.33 -18.98
C TRP A 55 3.05 1.75 -19.14
N SER A 56 2.18 1.32 -18.21
CA SER A 56 0.76 1.69 -18.21
C SER A 56 0.54 3.18 -17.96
N TYR A 57 1.30 3.76 -17.03
CA TYR A 57 1.26 5.18 -16.69
C TYR A 57 1.65 6.04 -17.89
N GLU A 58 2.74 5.71 -18.58
CA GLU A 58 3.21 6.40 -19.79
C GLU A 58 2.15 6.41 -20.89
N ARG A 59 1.40 5.31 -21.05
CA ARG A 59 0.30 5.17 -22.03
C ARG A 59 -0.99 5.90 -21.66
N GLY A 60 -1.02 6.59 -20.53
CA GLY A 60 -2.13 7.47 -20.16
C GLY A 60 -2.93 7.03 -18.95
N ARG A 61 -2.73 5.81 -18.42
CA ARG A 61 -3.41 5.37 -17.20
C ARG A 61 -3.02 6.26 -16.02
N SER A 62 -3.99 6.54 -15.15
CA SER A 62 -3.75 7.27 -13.90
C SER A 62 -3.32 6.32 -12.78
N THR A 63 -2.62 6.86 -11.78
CA THR A 63 -2.26 6.11 -10.56
C THR A 63 -3.49 5.66 -9.76
N VAL A 64 -4.64 6.30 -9.95
CA VAL A 64 -5.92 5.91 -9.33
C VAL A 64 -6.46 4.64 -9.97
N GLU A 65 -6.48 4.57 -11.29
CA GLU A 65 -6.90 3.36 -12.02
C GLU A 65 -5.99 2.17 -11.72
N LEU A 66 -4.67 2.40 -11.66
CA LEU A 66 -3.70 1.40 -11.24
C LEU A 66 -3.95 0.97 -9.78
N GLY A 67 -4.32 1.92 -8.92
CA GLY A 67 -4.73 1.66 -7.55
C GLY A 67 -5.87 0.64 -7.43
N TRP A 68 -6.91 0.84 -8.23
CA TRP A 68 -8.06 -0.07 -8.29
C TRP A 68 -7.72 -1.43 -8.88
N GLN A 69 -6.91 -1.46 -9.94
CA GLN A 69 -6.53 -2.71 -10.61
C GLN A 69 -5.69 -3.63 -9.70
N TYR A 70 -4.78 -3.06 -8.92
CA TYR A 70 -3.83 -3.81 -8.11
C TYR A 70 -4.12 -3.78 -6.60
N GLY A 71 -5.24 -3.17 -6.17
CA GLY A 71 -5.63 -3.10 -4.76
C GLY A 71 -4.66 -2.30 -3.88
N LEU A 72 -3.92 -1.35 -4.46
CA LEU A 72 -2.94 -0.52 -3.77
C LEU A 72 -3.37 0.94 -3.78
N ALA A 73 -2.93 1.71 -2.78
CA ALA A 73 -3.21 3.13 -2.76
C ALA A 73 -2.53 3.84 -3.96
N ALA A 74 -3.23 4.77 -4.60
CA ALA A 74 -2.66 5.58 -5.69
C ALA A 74 -1.38 6.33 -5.27
N SER A 75 -1.28 6.69 -3.98
CA SER A 75 -0.10 7.30 -3.37
C SER A 75 1.12 6.36 -3.33
N SER A 76 0.90 5.05 -3.21
CA SER A 76 1.97 4.04 -3.30
C SER A 76 2.56 4.01 -4.70
N PHE A 77 1.72 4.02 -5.74
CA PHE A 77 2.18 4.10 -7.13
C PHE A 77 2.87 5.42 -7.43
N GLY A 78 2.34 6.56 -6.97
CA GLY A 78 3.00 7.86 -7.13
C GLY A 78 4.41 7.90 -6.50
N LYS A 79 4.58 7.31 -5.31
CA LYS A 79 5.91 7.18 -4.67
C LYS A 79 6.82 6.23 -5.43
N ALA A 80 6.30 5.11 -5.93
CA ALA A 80 7.08 4.13 -6.66
C ALA A 80 7.57 4.68 -8.01
N LEU A 81 6.69 5.37 -8.76
CA LEU A 81 7.02 6.06 -10.02
C LEU A 81 8.06 7.16 -9.80
N LYS A 82 7.91 7.98 -8.75
CA LYS A 82 8.91 8.99 -8.40
C LYS A 82 10.28 8.36 -8.09
N LYS A 83 10.29 7.19 -7.43
CA LYS A 83 11.51 6.45 -7.09
C LYS A 83 12.17 5.82 -8.32
N SER A 84 11.40 5.43 -9.34
CA SER A 84 11.94 4.95 -10.63
C SER A 84 12.38 6.06 -11.57
N GLY A 85 12.22 7.33 -11.18
CA GLY A 85 12.62 8.49 -11.99
C GLY A 85 11.55 9.01 -12.94
N VAL A 86 10.33 8.46 -12.88
CA VAL A 86 9.19 8.96 -13.66
C VAL A 86 8.72 10.29 -13.06
N ALA A 87 8.80 11.36 -13.85
CA ALA A 87 8.30 12.66 -13.44
C ALA A 87 6.76 12.61 -13.31
N PRO A 88 6.19 13.03 -12.18
CA PRO A 88 4.74 13.06 -12.02
C PRO A 88 4.13 14.05 -13.02
N ARG A 89 3.03 13.66 -13.66
CA ARG A 89 2.25 14.58 -14.49
C ARG A 89 1.81 15.79 -13.67
N GLN A 90 1.75 16.94 -14.34
CA GLN A 90 1.27 18.17 -13.73
C GLN A 90 -0.13 17.96 -13.15
N PRO A 91 -0.39 18.45 -11.91
CA PRO A 91 -1.70 18.32 -11.31
C PRO A 91 -2.73 19.05 -12.17
N LYS A 92 -3.79 18.35 -12.60
CA LYS A 92 -4.90 18.95 -13.37
C LYS A 92 -5.64 20.05 -12.61
N PHE A 93 -5.46 20.10 -11.28
CA PHE A 93 -6.05 21.12 -10.41
C PHE A 93 -4.98 21.66 -9.48
N ASN A 94 -4.48 22.87 -9.76
CA ASN A 94 -3.65 23.58 -8.81
C ASN A 94 -4.56 24.45 -7.93
N ARG A 95 -5.05 23.87 -6.82
CA ARG A 95 -5.99 24.54 -5.89
C ARG A 95 -5.38 25.77 -5.19
N TRP A 96 -4.08 26.02 -5.38
CA TRP A 96 -3.32 27.13 -4.79
C TRP A 96 -2.66 28.06 -5.81
N ALA A 97 -3.03 27.99 -7.10
CA ALA A 97 -2.42 28.82 -8.15
C ALA A 97 -2.77 30.33 -8.11
N THR A 98 -3.63 30.76 -7.19
CA THR A 98 -4.10 32.16 -7.14
C THR A 98 -4.10 32.62 -5.68
N ARG A 99 -2.96 33.15 -5.25
CA ARG A 99 -2.87 34.03 -4.09
C ARG A 99 -1.67 34.97 -4.23
N ASP A 100 -1.67 35.68 -5.35
CA ASP A 100 -0.90 36.91 -5.54
C ASP A 100 -1.92 38.01 -5.88
N GLU A 101 -2.36 38.71 -4.84
CA GLU A 101 -2.79 40.12 -4.89
C GLU A 101 -2.40 40.77 -3.55
#